data_AF-A0A519ZFH6-F1
#
_entry.id   AF-A0A519ZFH6-F1
#
_cell.length_a   1.000
_cell.length_b   1.000
_cell.length_c   1.000
_cell.angle_alpha   90.00
_cell.angle_beta   90.00
_cell.angle_gamma   90.00
#
_symmetry.space_group_name_H-M   'P 1'
#
loop_
_entity.id
_entity.type
_entity.pdbx_description
1 polymer ?
#
loop_
_entity_poly.entity_id
_entity_poly.type
_entity_poly.pdbx_seq_one_letter_code
_entity_poly.pdbx_strand_id
1 'polypeptide(L)'
;MKNLLTGLICLMLAHIASAQEVFIPHGKINFEKRVNMVRTLEDNKWLPDDYKDKMAKYQASNWTYTFTEDKSLYKAGPVESSANSMFFFGSNNPGQIYTDLANNSRVINKGISGVDYLLKDTIPKLEWKIYNEVRNIAGYECRKAVARFNDTVYVVAFYTDKILTKG
;
A
#
# COMPACT_ATOMS: atom_id res chain seq x y z
N MET A 1 -33.14 34.21 -33.14
CA MET A 1 -33.21 32.78 -32.76
C MET A 1 -31.91 32.02 -33.02
N LYS A 2 -31.30 32.13 -34.21
CA LYS A 2 -30.02 31.46 -34.53
C LYS A 2 -28.88 31.78 -33.53
N ASN A 3 -28.74 33.05 -33.14
CA ASN A 3 -27.71 33.50 -32.19
C ASN A 3 -27.96 33.04 -30.74
N LEU A 4 -29.23 32.77 -30.39
CA LEU A 4 -29.60 32.24 -29.07
C LEU A 4 -29.29 30.74 -28.98
N LEU A 5 -29.50 30.02 -30.09
CA LEU A 5 -29.20 28.61 -30.22
C LEU A 5 -27.69 28.35 -30.17
N THR A 6 -26.87 29.16 -30.85
CA THR A 6 -25.41 29.07 -30.75
C THR A 6 -24.89 29.40 -29.36
N GLY A 7 -25.49 30.37 -28.66
CA GLY A 7 -25.15 30.66 -27.26
C GLY A 7 -25.43 29.49 -26.32
N LEU A 8 -26.57 28.81 -26.49
CA LEU A 8 -26.96 27.65 -25.70
C LEU A 8 -26.03 26.44 -25.94
N ILE A 9 -25.63 26.22 -27.20
CA ILE A 9 -24.69 25.16 -27.58
C ILE A 9 -23.29 25.42 -27.00
N CYS A 10 -22.80 26.66 -27.02
CA CYS A 10 -21.53 27.01 -26.36
C CYS A 10 -21.57 26.80 -24.85
N LEU A 11 -22.70 27.11 -24.18
CA LEU A 11 -22.85 26.87 -22.74
C LEU A 11 -22.84 25.37 -22.40
N MET A 12 -23.47 24.53 -23.22
CA MET A 12 -23.41 23.07 -23.04
C MET A 12 -22.01 22.52 -23.28
N LEU A 13 -21.30 23.00 -24.30
CA LEU A 13 -19.91 22.59 -24.57
C LEU A 13 -18.95 22.98 -23.44
N ALA A 14 -19.17 24.12 -22.79
CA ALA A 14 -18.37 24.54 -21.64
C ALA A 14 -18.55 23.62 -20.42
N HIS A 15 -19.73 23.03 -20.21
CA HIS A 15 -19.97 22.10 -19.11
C HIS A 15 -19.34 20.71 -19.33
N ILE A 16 -19.12 20.28 -20.57
CA ILE A 16 -18.49 18.99 -20.88
C ILE A 16 -16.98 19.04 -20.58
N ALA A 17 -16.35 20.22 -20.65
CA ALA A 17 -14.91 20.38 -20.43
C ALA A 17 -14.46 20.10 -18.97
N SER A 18 -15.36 20.17 -17.99
CA SER A 18 -15.04 19.94 -16.57
C SER A 18 -15.10 18.47 -16.14
N ALA A 19 -15.39 17.54 -17.05
CA ALA A 19 -15.54 16.11 -16.75
C ALA A 19 -14.30 15.26 -17.09
N GLN A 20 -13.13 15.87 -17.33
CA GLN A 20 -11.90 15.10 -17.58
C GLN A 20 -11.43 14.41 -16.30
N GLU A 21 -11.50 13.09 -16.30
CA GLU A 21 -10.99 12.26 -15.22
C GLU A 21 -9.45 12.33 -15.21
N VAL A 22 -8.88 12.81 -14.10
CA VAL A 22 -7.43 12.97 -13.94
C VAL A 22 -6.83 11.63 -13.54
N PHE A 23 -6.00 11.08 -14.43
CA PHE A 23 -5.20 9.89 -14.17
C PHE A 23 -3.80 10.27 -13.66
N ILE A 24 -3.29 9.48 -12.71
CA ILE A 24 -2.01 9.74 -12.03
C ILE A 24 -1.00 8.67 -12.46
N PRO A 25 -0.06 9.00 -13.38
CA PRO A 25 0.94 8.05 -13.87
C PRO A 25 2.13 7.87 -12.91
N HIS A 26 2.43 8.88 -12.10
CA HIS A 26 3.52 8.84 -11.13
C HIS A 26 3.16 9.63 -9.88
N GLY A 27 3.75 9.25 -8.74
CA GLY A 27 3.46 9.90 -7.48
C GLY A 27 4.23 9.33 -6.31
N LYS A 28 4.03 9.96 -5.15
CA LYS A 28 4.59 9.55 -3.86
C LYS A 28 3.50 9.59 -2.80
N ILE A 29 3.32 8.47 -2.11
CA ILE A 29 2.36 8.29 -1.02
C ILE A 29 3.14 8.11 0.27
N ASN A 30 2.83 8.91 1.28
CA ASN A 30 3.31 8.70 2.65
C ASN A 30 2.16 8.14 3.48
N PHE A 31 2.41 7.07 4.22
CA PHE A 31 1.39 6.41 5.02
C PHE A 31 1.99 5.76 6.26
N GLU A 32 1.14 5.55 7.26
CA GLU A 32 1.48 4.85 8.48
C GLU A 32 1.04 3.38 8.37
N LYS A 33 1.97 2.47 8.59
CA LYS A 33 1.70 1.04 8.72
C LYS A 33 1.57 0.68 10.19
N ARG A 34 0.43 0.09 10.56
CA ARG A 34 0.17 -0.45 11.91
C ARG A 34 0.19 -1.97 11.88
N VAL A 35 0.93 -2.59 12.78
CA VAL A 35 0.98 -4.05 12.97
C VAL A 35 0.44 -4.37 14.35
N ASN A 36 -0.49 -5.31 14.45
CA ASN A 36 -1.01 -5.80 15.73
C ASN A 36 -0.01 -6.79 16.33
N MET A 37 0.75 -6.34 17.32
CA MET A 37 1.83 -7.12 17.92
C MET A 37 1.28 -8.23 18.82
N VAL A 38 0.22 -7.95 19.57
CA VAL A 38 -0.44 -8.93 20.45
C VAL A 38 -0.92 -10.13 19.65
N ARG A 39 -1.60 -9.89 18.52
CA ARG A 39 -2.07 -10.98 17.64
C ARG A 39 -0.92 -11.72 16.94
N THR A 40 0.17 -11.03 16.64
CA THR A 40 1.36 -11.66 16.01
C THR A 40 2.07 -12.61 16.97
N LEU A 41 1.99 -12.35 18.29
CA LEU A 41 2.68 -13.11 19.33
C LEU A 41 1.74 -14.02 20.13
N GLU A 42 0.48 -14.14 19.72
CA GLU A 42 -0.58 -14.89 20.41
C GLU A 42 -0.15 -16.34 20.68
N ASP A 43 0.38 -17.00 19.65
CA ASP A 43 0.84 -18.41 19.71
C ASP A 43 2.27 -18.58 20.26
N ASN A 44 2.95 -17.50 20.66
CA ASN A 44 4.32 -17.59 21.12
C ASN A 44 4.38 -18.09 22.57
N LYS A 45 4.71 -19.39 22.72
CA LYS A 45 4.83 -20.08 24.01
C LYS A 45 6.05 -19.68 24.84
N TRP A 46 7.00 -18.94 24.25
CA TRP A 46 8.21 -18.49 24.94
C TRP A 46 8.03 -17.14 25.64
N LEU A 47 6.95 -16.43 25.34
CA LEU A 47 6.61 -15.14 25.97
C LEU A 47 5.64 -15.37 27.13
N PRO A 48 6.05 -15.06 28.38
CA PRO A 48 5.16 -15.10 29.53
C PRO A 48 3.94 -14.18 29.32
N ASP A 49 2.76 -14.59 29.77
CA ASP A 49 1.51 -13.89 29.48
C ASP A 49 1.44 -12.49 30.12
N ASP A 50 2.10 -12.30 31.26
CA ASP A 50 2.24 -11.00 31.94
C ASP A 50 3.05 -9.97 31.14
N TYR A 51 3.92 -10.41 30.23
CA TYR A 51 4.61 -9.54 29.27
C TYR A 51 3.73 -9.15 28.09
N LYS A 52 2.82 -10.02 27.65
CA LYS A 52 1.88 -9.73 26.55
C LYS A 52 0.92 -8.61 26.93
N ASP A 53 0.47 -8.57 28.19
CA ASP A 53 -0.45 -7.55 28.71
C ASP A 53 0.17 -6.16 28.82
N LYS A 54 1.49 -6.08 29.01
CA LYS A 54 2.24 -4.81 29.09
C LYS A 54 2.70 -4.30 27.72
N MET A 55 2.50 -5.07 26.66
CA MET A 55 2.94 -4.71 25.31
C MET A 55 1.95 -3.75 24.64
N ALA A 56 2.48 -2.78 23.89
CA ALA A 56 1.66 -1.96 23.01
C ALA A 56 0.95 -2.84 21.97
N LYS A 57 -0.39 -2.76 21.91
CA LYS A 57 -1.20 -3.55 20.98
C LYS A 57 -0.82 -3.34 19.52
N TYR A 58 -0.51 -2.10 19.14
CA TYR A 58 -0.14 -1.74 17.78
C TYR A 58 1.25 -1.12 17.74
N GLN A 59 2.06 -1.59 16.80
CA GLN A 59 3.30 -0.93 16.41
C GLN A 59 3.05 -0.14 15.12
N ALA A 60 3.20 1.17 15.19
CA ALA A 60 3.12 2.07 14.05
C ALA A 60 4.51 2.30 13.44
N SER A 61 4.57 2.45 12.13
CA SER A 61 5.79 2.77 11.39
C SER A 61 5.43 3.63 10.18
N ASN A 62 6.24 4.63 9.87
CA ASN A 62 6.04 5.47 8.70
C ASN A 62 6.67 4.84 7.47
N TRP A 63 6.00 4.93 6.33
CA TRP A 63 6.46 4.36 5.07
C TRP A 63 6.19 5.31 3.92
N THR A 64 6.96 5.10 2.86
CA THR A 64 6.81 5.81 1.59
C THR A 64 6.65 4.81 0.47
N TYR A 65 5.68 5.06 -0.40
CA TYR A 65 5.49 4.37 -1.66
C TYR A 65 5.61 5.36 -2.81
N THR A 66 6.63 5.21 -3.64
CA THR A 66 6.82 6.01 -4.85
C THR A 66 6.57 5.13 -6.06
N PHE A 67 5.85 5.63 -7.06
CA PHE A 67 5.49 4.85 -8.23
C PHE A 67 5.58 5.66 -9.53
N THR A 68 5.79 4.93 -10.62
CA THR A 68 5.58 5.32 -12.01
C THR A 68 4.62 4.33 -12.66
N GLU A 69 4.39 4.39 -13.97
CA GLU A 69 3.50 3.46 -14.67
C GLU A 69 3.97 1.99 -14.57
N ASP A 70 5.29 1.78 -14.59
CA ASP A 70 5.94 0.47 -14.74
C ASP A 70 6.81 0.07 -13.53
N LYS A 71 7.08 0.98 -12.60
CA LYS A 71 8.01 0.75 -11.49
C LYS A 71 7.45 1.30 -10.19
N SER A 72 7.87 0.70 -9.08
CA SER A 72 7.56 1.22 -7.77
C SER A 72 8.65 0.94 -6.73
N LEU A 73 8.62 1.76 -5.69
CA LEU A 73 9.56 1.73 -4.58
C LEU A 73 8.80 1.87 -3.26
N TYR A 74 8.80 0.81 -2.48
CA TYR A 74 8.27 0.78 -1.13
C TYR A 74 9.43 0.88 -0.14
N LYS A 75 9.45 1.89 0.73
CA LYS A 75 10.59 2.18 1.63
C LYS A 75 10.12 2.51 3.04
N ALA A 76 10.78 1.92 4.03
CA ALA A 76 10.58 2.24 5.44
C ALA A 76 11.10 3.65 5.74
N GLY A 77 10.32 4.41 6.51
CA GLY A 77 10.77 5.67 7.10
C GLY A 77 11.84 5.43 8.18
N PRO A 78 12.49 6.50 8.65
CA PRO A 78 13.47 6.39 9.74
C PRO A 78 12.83 5.75 10.96
N VAL A 79 13.52 4.77 11.54
CA VAL A 79 13.11 4.13 12.79
C VAL A 79 13.50 5.07 13.92
N GLU A 80 12.52 5.69 14.57
CA GLU A 80 12.78 6.37 15.84
C GLU A 80 13.20 5.28 16.84
N SER A 81 14.42 5.41 17.37
CA SER A 81 15.05 4.47 18.29
C SER A 81 14.32 4.49 19.63
N SER A 82 13.16 3.84 19.71
CA SER A 82 12.52 3.48 20.97
C SER A 82 13.22 2.26 21.55
N ALA A 83 13.51 2.31 22.85
CA ALA A 83 14.32 1.34 23.62
C ALA A 83 13.80 -0.11 23.66
N ASN A 84 12.78 -0.45 22.85
CA ASN A 84 12.16 -1.77 22.79
C ASN A 84 12.67 -2.61 21.59
N SER A 85 13.94 -2.39 21.21
CA SER A 85 14.62 -3.06 20.08
C SER A 85 14.65 -4.59 20.18
N MET A 86 14.34 -5.15 21.35
CA MET A 86 14.26 -6.59 21.57
C MET A 86 13.07 -7.26 20.85
N PHE A 87 12.05 -6.52 20.41
CA PHE A 87 10.97 -7.05 19.57
C PHE A 87 11.20 -6.87 18.07
N PHE A 88 12.30 -6.21 17.68
CA PHE A 88 12.68 -6.07 16.26
C PHE A 88 13.15 -7.39 15.64
N PHE A 89 13.46 -8.41 16.46
CA PHE A 89 13.75 -9.78 16.01
C PHE A 89 12.59 -10.44 15.25
N GLY A 90 11.37 -9.87 15.31
CA GLY A 90 10.20 -10.35 14.56
C GLY A 90 9.74 -9.45 13.41
N SER A 91 10.34 -8.27 13.20
CA SER A 91 9.98 -7.41 12.06
C SER A 91 10.60 -7.98 10.79
N ASN A 92 9.97 -9.00 10.22
CA ASN A 92 10.25 -9.55 8.89
C ASN A 92 10.02 -8.54 7.75
N ASN A 93 9.82 -7.26 8.06
CA ASN A 93 9.56 -6.22 7.09
C ASN A 93 10.87 -5.82 6.40
N PRO A 94 10.94 -5.91 5.07
CA PRO A 94 12.09 -5.44 4.34
C PRO A 94 12.22 -3.92 4.48
N GLY A 95 13.45 -3.41 4.55
CA GLY A 95 13.70 -1.97 4.62
C GLY A 95 13.29 -1.26 3.33
N GLN A 96 13.39 -1.96 2.20
CA GLN A 96 12.98 -1.46 0.89
C GLN A 96 12.56 -2.60 -0.03
N ILE A 97 11.58 -2.34 -0.90
CA ILE A 97 11.19 -3.21 -2.01
C ILE A 97 11.15 -2.36 -3.27
N TYR A 98 11.97 -2.69 -4.25
CA TYR A 98 11.87 -2.17 -5.61
C TYR A 98 11.11 -3.18 -6.47
N THR A 99 10.16 -2.71 -7.26
CA THR A 99 9.34 -3.55 -8.14
C THR A 99 9.41 -3.00 -9.56
N ASP A 100 9.69 -3.88 -10.51
CA ASP A 100 9.61 -3.64 -11.95
C ASP A 100 8.45 -4.47 -12.51
N LEU A 101 7.33 -3.78 -12.77
CA LEU A 101 6.09 -4.37 -13.25
C LEU A 101 6.23 -4.84 -14.70
N ALA A 102 7.02 -4.14 -15.52
CA ALA A 102 7.24 -4.50 -16.92
C ALA A 102 7.96 -5.85 -17.05
N ASN A 103 8.91 -6.12 -16.15
CA ASN A 103 9.69 -7.36 -16.14
C ASN A 103 9.20 -8.40 -15.13
N ASN A 104 8.05 -8.17 -14.47
CA ASN A 104 7.50 -9.03 -13.43
C ASN A 104 8.53 -9.42 -12.33
N SER A 105 9.39 -8.47 -11.95
CA SER A 105 10.51 -8.70 -11.03
C SER A 105 10.49 -7.75 -9.85
N ARG A 106 11.03 -8.19 -8.73
CA ARG A 106 11.20 -7.36 -7.53
C ARG A 106 12.54 -7.64 -6.85
N VAL A 107 13.08 -6.61 -6.22
CA VAL A 107 14.30 -6.67 -5.41
C VAL A 107 13.96 -6.17 -4.02
N ILE A 108 14.19 -7.02 -3.03
CA ILE A 108 13.88 -6.79 -1.63
C ILE A 108 15.20 -6.54 -0.90
N ASN A 109 15.35 -5.38 -0.26
CA ASN A 109 16.47 -5.10 0.64
C ASN A 109 16.02 -5.35 2.09
N LYS A 110 16.74 -6.23 2.78
CA LYS A 110 16.49 -6.58 4.18
C LYS A 110 17.78 -6.58 4.99
N GLY A 111 17.84 -5.75 6.02
CA GLY A 111 18.89 -5.78 7.02
C GLY A 111 18.67 -6.91 8.03
N ILE A 112 19.65 -7.79 8.18
CA ILE A 112 19.67 -8.86 9.19
C ILE A 112 21.00 -8.76 9.94
N SER A 113 20.93 -8.55 11.25
CA SER A 113 22.11 -8.48 12.14
C SER A 113 23.20 -7.50 11.67
N GLY A 114 22.80 -6.35 11.10
CA GLY A 114 23.72 -5.32 10.61
C GLY A 114 24.26 -5.55 9.19
N VAL A 115 23.84 -6.62 8.52
CA VAL A 115 24.18 -6.90 7.12
C VAL A 115 22.94 -6.75 6.25
N ASP A 116 23.06 -5.98 5.17
CA ASP A 116 22.00 -5.82 4.17
C ASP A 116 22.04 -6.93 3.13
N TYR A 117 20.90 -7.58 2.94
CA TYR A 117 20.70 -8.62 1.92
C TYR A 117 19.79 -8.11 0.82
N LEU A 118 20.22 -8.28 -0.43
CA LEU A 118 19.41 -8.04 -1.62
C LEU A 118 18.86 -9.37 -2.14
N LEU A 119 17.54 -9.54 -2.03
CA LEU A 119 16.83 -10.73 -2.48
C LEU A 119 16.11 -10.40 -3.79
N LYS A 120 16.42 -11.13 -4.86
CA LYS A 120 15.69 -11.05 -6.13
C LYS A 120 14.54 -12.04 -6.12
N ASP A 121 13.38 -11.59 -6.56
CA ASP A 121 12.16 -12.40 -6.61
C ASP A 121 11.25 -11.91 -7.75
N THR A 122 10.11 -12.57 -7.95
CA THR A 122 9.07 -12.19 -8.90
C THR A 122 7.86 -11.60 -8.20
N ILE A 123 7.00 -10.92 -8.95
CA ILE A 123 5.75 -10.38 -8.39
C ILE A 123 4.76 -11.55 -8.18
N PRO A 124 4.23 -11.73 -6.96
CA PRO A 124 3.30 -12.81 -6.68
C PRO A 124 2.00 -12.59 -7.46
N LYS A 125 1.49 -13.66 -8.06
CA LYS A 125 0.18 -13.65 -8.71
C LYS A 125 -0.90 -13.83 -7.65
N LEU A 126 -1.82 -12.87 -7.56
CA LEU A 126 -2.94 -12.89 -6.63
C LEU A 126 -4.24 -12.89 -7.42
N GLU A 127 -5.14 -13.80 -7.09
CA GLU A 127 -6.50 -13.82 -7.64
C GLU A 127 -7.40 -12.89 -6.82
N TRP A 128 -7.64 -11.70 -7.36
CA TRP A 128 -8.46 -10.68 -6.70
C TRP A 128 -9.94 -10.88 -6.98
N LYS A 129 -10.74 -10.92 -5.92
CA LYS A 129 -12.20 -10.82 -5.97
C LYS A 129 -12.62 -9.40 -5.58
N ILE A 130 -13.26 -8.72 -6.51
CA ILE A 130 -13.74 -7.34 -6.35
C ILE A 130 -15.12 -7.34 -5.68
N TYR A 131 -15.33 -6.44 -4.72
CA TYR A 131 -16.59 -6.27 -4.00
C TYR A 131 -17.18 -4.88 -4.25
N ASN A 132 -18.49 -4.73 -4.06
CA ASN A 132 -19.20 -3.46 -4.25
C ASN A 132 -19.01 -2.46 -3.09
N GLU A 133 -18.24 -2.83 -2.07
CA GLU A 133 -17.94 -1.91 -0.97
C GLU A 133 -16.96 -0.84 -1.45
N VAL A 134 -17.38 0.42 -1.33
CA VAL A 134 -16.63 1.60 -1.76
C VAL A 134 -16.36 2.51 -0.55
N ARG A 135 -15.17 3.09 -0.49
CA ARG A 135 -14.76 4.05 0.54
C ARG A 135 -13.96 5.17 -0.09
N ASN A 136 -14.13 6.40 0.41
CA ASN A 136 -13.29 7.52 0.01
C ASN A 136 -12.00 7.53 0.87
N ILE A 137 -10.84 7.42 0.23
CA ILE A 137 -9.53 7.43 0.88
C ILE A 137 -8.70 8.56 0.25
N ALA A 138 -8.34 9.57 1.05
CA ALA A 138 -7.57 10.73 0.61
C ALA A 138 -8.14 11.46 -0.63
N GLY A 139 -9.47 11.47 -0.79
CA GLY A 139 -10.16 12.11 -1.93
C GLY A 139 -10.36 11.20 -3.14
N TYR A 140 -9.93 9.93 -3.06
CA TYR A 140 -10.12 8.93 -4.11
C TYR A 140 -11.23 7.97 -3.73
N GLU A 141 -12.13 7.70 -4.67
CA GLU A 141 -13.07 6.60 -4.56
C GLU A 141 -12.32 5.28 -4.73
N CYS A 142 -12.29 4.48 -3.66
CA CYS A 142 -11.59 3.21 -3.62
C CYS A 142 -12.57 2.05 -3.44
N ARG A 143 -12.40 1.00 -4.25
CA ARG A 143 -13.21 -0.22 -4.18
C ARG A 143 -12.47 -1.31 -3.43
N LYS A 144 -13.21 -2.10 -2.66
CA LYS A 144 -12.66 -3.25 -1.94
C LYS A 144 -12.32 -4.40 -2.88
N ALA A 145 -11.13 -4.93 -2.74
CA ALA A 145 -10.66 -6.16 -3.36
C ALA A 145 -10.10 -7.10 -2.29
N VAL A 146 -10.28 -8.40 -2.51
CA VAL A 146 -9.78 -9.43 -1.60
C VAL A 146 -9.04 -10.48 -2.40
N ALA A 147 -7.89 -10.93 -1.91
CA ALA A 147 -7.17 -12.08 -2.44
C ALA A 147 -6.74 -13.03 -1.32
N ARG A 148 -6.37 -14.25 -1.71
CA ARG A 148 -5.71 -15.24 -0.84
C ARG A 148 -4.29 -15.45 -1.36
N PHE A 149 -3.32 -15.38 -0.47
CA PHE A 149 -1.92 -15.61 -0.77
C PHE A 149 -1.45 -16.88 -0.04
N ASN A 150 -0.82 -17.80 -0.78
CA ASN A 150 -0.30 -19.09 -0.28
C ASN A 150 -1.27 -19.84 0.64
N ASP A 151 -2.56 -19.89 0.26
CA ASP A 151 -3.66 -20.57 0.96
C ASP A 151 -3.92 -20.16 2.42
N THR A 152 -3.14 -19.28 3.02
CA THR A 152 -3.20 -19.03 4.47
C THR A 152 -3.33 -17.55 4.80
N VAL A 153 -2.87 -16.69 3.89
CA VAL A 153 -2.87 -15.25 4.11
C VAL A 153 -4.03 -14.63 3.36
N TYR A 154 -4.97 -14.04 4.10
CA TYR A 154 -6.07 -13.28 3.53
C TYR A 154 -5.66 -11.81 3.39
N VAL A 155 -5.73 -11.29 2.16
CA VAL A 155 -5.35 -9.91 1.83
C VAL A 155 -6.60 -9.13 1.48
N VAL A 156 -6.85 -8.03 2.20
CA VAL A 156 -7.91 -7.07 1.87
C VAL A 156 -7.25 -5.77 1.45
N ALA A 157 -7.59 -5.30 0.26
CA ALA A 157 -7.09 -4.05 -0.31
C ALA A 157 -8.25 -3.13 -0.68
N PHE A 158 -8.00 -1.83 -0.65
CA PHE A 158 -8.85 -0.82 -1.26
C PHE A 158 -8.03 -0.15 -2.36
N TYR A 159 -8.51 -0.22 -3.60
CA TYR A 159 -7.79 0.26 -4.78
C TYR A 159 -8.62 1.29 -5.55
N THR A 160 -7.97 2.13 -6.35
CA THR A 160 -8.62 3.12 -7.22
C THR A 160 -8.07 3.02 -8.64
N ASP A 161 -8.94 3.17 -9.64
CA ASP A 161 -8.55 3.15 -11.05
C ASP A 161 -7.91 4.47 -11.51
N LYS A 162 -7.90 5.50 -10.65
CA LYS A 162 -7.29 6.81 -10.96
C LYS A 162 -5.76 6.79 -10.91
N ILE A 163 -5.16 5.85 -10.18
CA ILE A 163 -3.71 5.65 -10.15
C ILE A 163 -3.38 4.57 -11.19
N LEU A 164 -2.57 4.90 -12.19
CA LEU A 164 -2.37 4.04 -13.36
C LEU A 164 -1.44 2.85 -13.11
N THR A 165 -0.62 2.91 -12.06
CA THR A 165 0.31 1.83 -11.71
C THR A 165 -0.45 0.55 -11.37
N LYS A 166 -0.23 -0.51 -12.14
CA LYS A 166 -0.93 -1.80 -12.00
C LYS A 166 -0.23 -2.78 -11.05
N GLY A 167 0.28 -2.28 -9.92
CA GLY A 167 1.03 -3.04 -8.91
C GLY A 167 0.23 -3.45 -7.70
#